data_AF-A0A930QMC4-F1
#
_entry.id   AF-A0A930QMC4-F1
#
_cell.length_a   1.000
_cell.length_b   1.000
_cell.length_c   1.000
_cell.angle_alpha   90.00
_cell.angle_beta   90.00
_cell.angle_gamma   90.00
#
_symmetry.space_group_name_H-M   'P 1'
#
loop_
_entity.id
_entity.type
_entity.pdbx_description
1 polymer ?
#
loop_
_entity_poly.entity_id
_entity_poly.type
_entity_poly.pdbx_seq_one_letter_code
_entity_poly.pdbx_strand_id
1 'polypeptide(L)'
;MIRISSNYMVQRYQKDLNELDYTKSKLMEQGDGKKLHRPSDNSVDYSRYLRYNVSEGENNRYQDSVKAGISWMNSTQTALSGIEDIQKTFKAKTIQGANDDKDENSGDWPAIAREMKAGIQQIISLGNTQLGDRYIFSGQADLRQPFSISDENVPRHRGLAKTLDDRQAAFFNDASNTD
;
A
#
# COMPACT_ATOMS: atom_id res chain seq x y z
N MET A 1 37.64 53.70 -48.57
CA MET A 1 37.44 52.34 -49.14
C MET A 1 38.33 51.36 -48.38
N ILE A 2 37.77 50.43 -47.61
CA ILE A 2 38.53 49.41 -46.90
C ILE A 2 38.92 48.32 -47.90
N ARG A 3 40.19 47.90 -47.91
CA ARG A 3 40.66 46.83 -48.81
C ARG A 3 39.96 45.53 -48.43
N ILE A 4 39.40 44.83 -49.42
CA ILE A 4 38.72 43.54 -49.25
C ILE A 4 39.62 42.53 -48.51
N SER A 5 40.93 42.54 -48.79
CA SER A 5 41.93 41.72 -48.08
C SER A 5 42.10 42.09 -46.58
N SER A 6 42.02 43.38 -46.23
CA SER A 6 42.08 43.83 -44.82
C SER A 6 40.82 43.44 -44.07
N ASN A 7 39.65 43.54 -44.72
CA ASN A 7 38.39 43.07 -44.15
C ASN A 7 38.40 41.54 -43.96
N TYR A 8 38.92 40.79 -44.94
CA TYR A 8 39.07 39.33 -44.86
C TYR A 8 39.99 38.89 -43.71
N MET A 9 41.10 39.59 -43.48
CA MET A 9 42.00 39.31 -42.35
C MET A 9 41.33 39.55 -41.00
N VAL A 10 40.55 40.63 -40.87
CA VAL A 10 39.78 40.93 -39.65
C VAL A 10 38.69 39.88 -39.43
N GLN A 11 37.97 39.48 -40.48
CA GLN A 11 36.94 38.42 -40.39
C GLN A 11 37.53 37.06 -40.00
N ARG A 12 38.70 36.70 -40.55
CA ARG A 12 39.39 35.46 -40.19
C ARG A 12 39.84 35.48 -38.74
N TYR A 13 40.42 36.59 -38.28
CA TYR A 13 40.80 36.76 -36.89
C TYR A 13 39.60 36.67 -35.93
N GLN A 14 38.47 37.30 -36.28
CA GLN A 14 37.23 37.18 -35.51
C GLN A 14 36.71 35.74 -35.47
N LYS A 15 36.81 34.99 -36.57
CA LYS A 15 36.43 33.58 -36.61
C LYS A 15 37.34 32.74 -35.70
N ASP A 16 38.64 32.95 -35.76
CA ASP A 16 39.62 32.23 -34.93
C ASP A 16 39.39 32.54 -33.43
N LEU A 17 39.10 33.79 -33.08
CA LEU A 17 38.74 34.17 -31.71
C LEU A 17 37.46 33.48 -31.23
N ASN A 18 36.41 33.45 -32.05
CA ASN A 18 35.16 32.78 -31.71
C ASN A 18 35.35 31.27 -31.49
N GLU A 19 36.21 30.63 -32.29
CA GLU A 19 36.53 29.19 -32.14
C GLU A 19 37.33 28.90 -30.87
N LEU A 20 38.21 29.83 -30.49
CA LEU A 20 39.00 29.74 -29.25
C LEU A 20 38.12 29.93 -28.01
N ASP A 21 37.20 30.91 -28.03
CA ASP A 21 36.22 31.12 -26.96
C ASP A 21 35.27 29.93 -26.80
N TYR A 22 34.82 29.33 -27.90
CA TYR A 22 34.02 28.11 -27.86
C TYR A 22 34.79 26.94 -27.23
N THR A 23 36.05 26.74 -27.61
CA THR A 23 36.90 25.68 -27.06
C THR A 23 37.14 25.90 -25.56
N LYS A 24 37.41 27.14 -25.14
CA LYS A 24 37.56 27.51 -23.74
C LYS A 24 36.29 27.21 -22.95
N SER A 25 35.13 27.59 -23.46
CA SER A 25 33.84 27.30 -22.82
C SER A 25 33.61 25.79 -22.66
N LYS A 26 33.92 24.99 -23.68
CA LYS A 26 33.77 23.53 -23.64
C LYS A 26 34.69 22.88 -22.60
N LEU A 27 35.94 23.35 -22.50
CA LEU A 27 36.89 22.88 -21.48
C LEU A 27 36.45 23.26 -20.06
N MET A 28 35.89 24.46 -19.88
CA MET A 28 35.32 24.88 -18.60
C MET A 28 34.12 24.03 -18.19
N GLU A 29 33.27 23.63 -19.14
CA GLU A 29 32.09 22.78 -18.89
C GLU A 29 32.49 21.37 -18.40
N GLN A 30 33.56 20.80 -18.97
CA GLN A 30 34.13 19.51 -18.55
C GLN A 30 34.82 19.53 -17.18
N GLY A 31 34.92 20.70 -16.54
CA GLY A 31 35.49 20.84 -15.20
C GLY A 31 34.70 20.12 -14.11
N ASP A 32 33.43 19.77 -14.34
CA ASP A 32 32.59 18.99 -13.42
C ASP A 32 32.81 17.47 -13.52
N GLY A 33 33.67 17.01 -14.44
CA GLY A 33 33.97 15.61 -14.68
C GLY A 33 32.94 14.87 -15.56
N LYS A 34 31.90 15.54 -16.03
CA LYS A 34 30.91 14.96 -16.96
C LYS A 34 31.35 15.18 -18.40
N LYS A 35 31.10 14.15 -19.20
CA LYS A 35 31.40 14.17 -20.65
C LYS A 35 30.21 14.68 -21.48
N LEU A 36 28.99 14.56 -20.94
CA LEU A 36 27.73 14.79 -21.65
C LEU A 36 26.96 15.89 -20.93
N HIS A 37 26.79 17.04 -21.59
CA HIS A 37 25.94 18.12 -21.08
C HIS A 37 24.75 18.35 -22.01
N ARG A 38 24.97 18.20 -23.32
CA ARG A 38 23.97 18.51 -24.34
C ARG A 38 23.84 17.36 -25.34
N PRO A 39 22.67 17.18 -25.96
CA PRO A 39 22.50 16.22 -27.06
C PRO A 39 23.47 16.44 -28.23
N SER A 40 23.95 17.68 -28.41
CA SER A 40 24.93 18.07 -29.44
C SER A 40 26.34 17.54 -29.19
N ASP A 41 26.68 17.17 -27.95
CA ASP A 41 28.03 16.70 -27.60
C ASP A 41 28.29 15.28 -28.13
N ASN A 42 27.31 14.40 -27.97
CA ASN A 42 27.23 13.09 -28.61
C ASN A 42 25.79 12.56 -28.55
N SER A 43 25.08 12.57 -29.68
CA SER A 43 23.67 12.15 -29.74
C SER A 43 23.46 10.67 -29.39
N VAL A 44 24.43 9.81 -29.71
CA VAL A 44 24.35 8.37 -29.43
C VAL A 44 24.47 8.12 -27.93
N ASP A 45 25.52 8.66 -27.30
CA ASP A 45 25.74 8.48 -25.86
C ASP A 45 24.66 9.20 -25.04
N TYR A 46 24.21 10.39 -25.48
CA TYR A 46 23.15 11.14 -24.80
C TYR A 46 21.80 10.39 -24.83
N SER A 47 21.48 9.71 -25.94
CA SER A 47 20.27 8.87 -26.00
C SER A 47 20.30 7.73 -24.99
N ARG A 48 21.47 7.12 -24.73
CA ARG A 48 21.65 6.09 -23.71
C ARG A 48 21.55 6.68 -22.31
N TYR A 49 22.18 7.84 -22.09
CA TYR A 49 22.07 8.58 -20.83
C TYR A 49 20.61 8.87 -20.48
N LEU A 50 19.79 9.36 -21.44
CA LEU A 50 18.36 9.59 -21.20
C LEU A 50 17.61 8.31 -20.80
N ARG A 51 17.88 7.18 -21.48
CA ARG A 51 17.29 5.88 -21.12
C ARG A 51 17.66 5.45 -19.71
N TYR A 52 18.91 5.65 -19.30
CA TYR A 52 19.33 5.33 -17.94
C TYR A 52 18.67 6.22 -16.89
N ASN A 53 18.52 7.52 -17.15
CA ASN A 53 17.79 8.40 -16.22
C ASN A 53 16.32 7.98 -16.07
N VAL A 54 15.66 7.60 -17.18
CA VAL A 54 14.29 7.09 -17.13
C VAL A 54 14.25 5.79 -16.31
N SER A 55 15.15 4.84 -16.60
CA SER A 55 15.23 3.57 -15.86
C SER A 55 15.52 3.77 -14.37
N GLU A 56 16.36 4.75 -14.02
CA GLU A 56 16.66 5.10 -12.63
C GLU A 56 15.43 5.69 -11.94
N GLY A 57 14.72 6.61 -12.60
CA GLY A 57 13.46 7.16 -12.10
C GLY A 57 12.38 6.09 -11.89
N GLU A 58 12.25 5.15 -12.83
CA GLU A 58 11.37 3.99 -12.69
C GLU A 58 11.78 3.09 -11.51
N ASN A 59 13.08 2.80 -11.37
CA ASN A 59 13.61 2.00 -10.27
C ASN A 59 13.33 2.64 -8.91
N ASN A 60 13.51 3.96 -8.79
CA ASN A 60 13.19 4.69 -7.55
C ASN A 60 11.70 4.56 -7.20
N ARG A 61 10.81 4.74 -8.18
CA ARG A 61 9.36 4.54 -7.98
C ARG A 61 9.01 3.11 -7.57
N TYR A 62 9.69 2.11 -8.14
CA TYR A 62 9.52 0.71 -7.73
C TYR A 62 9.96 0.49 -6.28
N GLN A 63 11.11 1.02 -5.88
CA GLN A 63 11.58 0.92 -4.50
C GLN A 63 10.59 1.54 -3.51
N ASP A 64 10.04 2.71 -3.83
CA ASP A 64 9.05 3.36 -2.97
C ASP A 64 7.74 2.57 -2.90
N SER A 65 7.31 1.97 -4.02
CA SER A 65 6.14 1.10 -4.06
C SER A 65 6.34 -0.17 -3.21
N VAL A 66 7.52 -0.77 -3.27
CA VAL A 66 7.88 -1.94 -2.44
C VAL A 66 7.89 -1.57 -0.95
N LYS A 67 8.49 -0.43 -0.58
CA LYS A 67 8.47 0.06 0.81
C LYS A 67 7.05 0.29 1.31
N ALA A 68 6.18 0.88 0.49
CA ALA A 68 4.77 1.07 0.81
C ALA A 68 4.06 -0.29 1.02
N GLY A 69 4.33 -1.28 0.15
CA GLY A 69 3.81 -2.64 0.30
C GLY A 69 4.26 -3.33 1.58
N ILE A 70 5.54 -3.20 1.95
CA ILE A 70 6.07 -3.73 3.22
C ILE A 70 5.39 -3.07 4.41
N SER A 71 5.22 -1.74 4.38
CA SER A 71 4.52 -1.01 5.44
C SER A 71 3.08 -1.50 5.59
N TRP A 72 2.37 -1.69 4.48
CA TRP A 72 1.01 -2.24 4.48
C TRP A 72 0.97 -3.64 5.09
N MET A 73 1.88 -4.52 4.69
CA MET A 73 1.96 -5.88 5.20
C MET A 73 2.26 -5.91 6.70
N ASN A 74 3.19 -5.08 7.17
CA ASN A 74 3.52 -4.99 8.60
C ASN A 74 2.32 -4.53 9.43
N SER A 75 1.62 -3.47 9.01
CA SER A 75 0.41 -3.00 9.69
C SER A 75 -0.71 -4.05 9.68
N THR A 76 -0.86 -4.78 8.56
CA THR A 76 -1.80 -5.90 8.46
C THR A 76 -1.45 -6.99 9.48
N GLN A 77 -0.18 -7.39 9.54
CA GLN A 77 0.30 -8.43 10.46
C GLN A 77 0.10 -8.03 11.93
N THR A 78 0.42 -6.79 12.30
CA THR A 78 0.20 -6.29 13.66
C THR A 78 -1.28 -6.33 14.04
N ALA A 79 -2.17 -5.87 13.16
CA ALA A 79 -3.60 -5.92 13.41
C ALA A 79 -4.12 -7.36 13.52
N LEU A 80 -3.67 -8.27 12.65
CA LEU A 80 -4.05 -9.69 12.71
C LEU A 80 -3.53 -10.38 13.97
N SER A 81 -2.30 -10.08 14.41
CA SER A 81 -1.75 -10.62 15.67
C SER A 81 -2.60 -10.18 16.87
N GLY A 82 -3.02 -8.91 16.91
CA GLY A 82 -3.92 -8.43 17.95
C GLY A 82 -5.28 -9.14 17.93
N ILE A 83 -5.82 -9.43 16.74
CA ILE A 83 -7.06 -10.21 16.60
C ILE A 83 -6.85 -11.65 17.08
N GLU A 84 -5.72 -12.29 16.76
CA GLU A 84 -5.40 -13.65 17.19
C GLU A 84 -5.40 -13.77 18.72
N ASP A 85 -4.81 -12.82 19.43
CA ASP A 85 -4.74 -12.83 20.90
C ASP A 85 -6.12 -12.64 21.55
N ILE A 86 -6.98 -11.81 20.94
CA ILE A 86 -8.37 -11.69 21.37
C ILE A 86 -9.11 -13.01 21.14
N GLN A 87 -8.88 -13.69 20.02
CA GLN A 87 -9.51 -14.99 19.74
C GLN A 87 -9.07 -16.09 20.72
N LYS A 88 -7.78 -16.11 21.13
CA LYS A 88 -7.31 -16.99 22.21
C LYS A 88 -8.05 -16.70 23.52
N THR A 89 -8.27 -15.42 23.82
CA THR A 89 -9.02 -14.98 25.00
C THR A 89 -10.48 -15.44 24.94
N PHE A 90 -11.13 -15.34 23.78
CA PHE A 90 -12.49 -15.86 23.59
C PHE A 90 -12.56 -17.36 23.82
N LYS A 91 -11.64 -18.14 23.27
CA LYS A 91 -11.60 -19.58 23.51
C LYS A 91 -11.53 -19.90 25.01
N ALA A 92 -10.66 -19.21 25.76
CA ALA A 92 -10.54 -19.40 27.20
C ALA A 92 -11.83 -19.04 27.95
N LYS A 93 -12.47 -17.91 27.60
CA LYS A 93 -13.72 -17.46 28.20
C LYS A 93 -14.91 -18.39 27.88
N THR A 94 -14.97 -18.93 26.66
CA THR A 94 -16.00 -19.91 26.29
C THR A 94 -15.86 -21.19 27.08
N ILE A 95 -14.63 -21.70 27.30
CA ILE A 95 -14.39 -22.86 28.16
C ILE A 95 -14.81 -22.54 29.61
N GLN A 96 -14.50 -21.34 30.11
CA GLN A 96 -14.90 -20.90 31.44
C GLN A 96 -16.42 -20.84 31.61
N GLY A 97 -17.15 -20.41 30.58
CA GLY A 97 -18.62 -20.37 30.58
C GLY A 97 -19.28 -21.75 30.37
N ALA A 98 -18.59 -22.69 29.73
CA ALA A 98 -19.08 -24.05 29.50
C ALA A 98 -18.97 -24.98 30.73
N ASN A 99 -18.31 -24.53 31.81
CA ASN A 99 -18.25 -25.28 33.06
C ASN A 99 -19.58 -25.13 33.84
N ASP A 100 -20.17 -26.27 34.19
CA ASP A 100 -21.57 -26.47 34.63
C ASP A 100 -21.96 -25.84 35.99
N ASP A 101 -21.00 -25.31 36.74
CA ASP A 101 -21.23 -24.80 38.12
C ASP A 101 -21.49 -23.28 38.16
N LYS A 102 -21.75 -22.68 36.99
CA LYS A 102 -21.96 -21.25 36.81
C LYS A 102 -23.46 -20.96 36.75
N ASP A 103 -24.06 -20.47 37.83
CA ASP A 103 -25.48 -20.11 37.89
C ASP A 103 -25.78 -18.84 37.06
N GLU A 104 -26.91 -18.81 36.37
CA GLU A 104 -27.41 -17.67 35.58
C GLU A 104 -27.57 -16.40 36.47
N ASN A 105 -27.85 -16.60 37.77
CA ASN A 105 -27.96 -15.54 38.77
C ASN A 105 -26.65 -15.16 39.47
N SER A 106 -25.55 -15.91 39.28
CA SER A 106 -24.28 -15.69 39.99
C SER A 106 -23.44 -14.52 39.47
N GLY A 107 -23.86 -13.84 38.41
CA GLY A 107 -23.17 -12.68 37.83
C GLY A 107 -21.94 -13.01 36.96
N ASP A 108 -21.48 -14.26 36.98
CA ASP A 108 -20.33 -14.74 36.20
C ASP A 108 -20.60 -14.76 34.68
N TRP A 109 -21.78 -15.22 34.26
CA TRP A 109 -22.18 -15.20 32.84
C TRP A 109 -22.29 -13.76 32.28
N PRO A 110 -22.98 -12.81 32.95
CA PRO A 110 -22.96 -11.41 32.56
C PRO A 110 -21.58 -10.76 32.53
N ALA A 111 -20.65 -11.18 33.40
CA ALA A 111 -19.28 -10.68 33.40
C ALA A 111 -18.50 -11.18 32.17
N ILE A 112 -18.54 -12.48 31.90
CA ILE A 112 -17.91 -13.10 30.72
C ILE A 112 -18.47 -12.47 29.43
N ALA A 113 -19.79 -12.29 29.34
CA ALA A 113 -20.44 -11.68 28.18
C ALA A 113 -19.96 -10.23 27.94
N ARG A 114 -19.80 -9.43 29.02
CA ARG A 114 -19.26 -8.06 28.92
C ARG A 114 -17.83 -8.05 28.40
N GLU A 115 -16.98 -8.94 28.89
CA GLU A 115 -15.59 -9.03 28.41
C GLU A 115 -15.50 -9.52 26.96
N MET A 116 -16.35 -10.47 26.56
CA MET A 116 -16.43 -10.91 25.16
C MET A 116 -16.90 -9.77 24.25
N LYS A 117 -17.89 -8.97 24.68
CA LYS A 117 -18.35 -7.79 23.94
C LYS A 117 -17.24 -6.74 23.79
N ALA A 118 -16.45 -6.50 24.84
CA ALA A 118 -15.28 -5.63 24.76
C ALA A 118 -14.23 -6.14 23.76
N GLY A 119 -13.97 -7.46 23.73
CA GLY A 119 -13.09 -8.06 22.73
C GLY A 119 -13.61 -7.88 21.30
N ILE A 120 -14.92 -7.98 21.06
CA ILE A 120 -15.53 -7.74 19.74
C ILE A 120 -15.32 -6.28 19.32
N GLN A 121 -15.52 -5.33 20.24
CA GLN A 121 -15.24 -3.91 20.00
C GLN A 121 -13.78 -3.69 19.61
N GLN A 122 -12.85 -4.36 20.29
CA GLN A 122 -11.43 -4.28 20.00
C GLN A 122 -11.08 -4.90 18.63
N ILE A 123 -11.66 -6.05 18.25
CA ILE A 123 -11.51 -6.64 16.92
C ILE A 123 -12.00 -5.68 15.83
N ILE A 124 -13.13 -4.99 16.05
CA ILE A 124 -13.67 -4.02 15.09
C ILE A 124 -12.76 -2.81 14.97
N SER A 125 -12.18 -2.34 16.08
CA SER A 125 -11.16 -1.30 16.06
C SER A 125 -9.94 -1.72 15.23
N LEU A 126 -9.41 -2.93 15.47
CA LEU A 126 -8.29 -3.49 14.72
C LEU A 126 -8.64 -3.72 13.24
N GLY A 127 -9.83 -4.20 12.92
CA GLY A 127 -10.33 -4.35 11.55
C GLY A 127 -10.50 -3.01 10.81
N ASN A 128 -10.65 -1.90 11.54
CA ASN A 128 -10.69 -0.56 11.00
C ASN A 128 -9.33 0.16 11.06
N THR A 129 -8.23 -0.59 11.21
CA THR A 129 -6.87 -0.02 11.20
C THR A 129 -6.60 0.66 9.85
N GLN A 130 -6.04 1.85 9.92
CA GLN A 130 -5.72 2.69 8.76
C GLN A 130 -4.20 2.77 8.55
N LEU A 131 -3.79 2.85 7.29
CA LEU A 131 -2.45 3.27 6.89
C LEU A 131 -2.57 4.50 6.01
N GLY A 132 -2.17 5.67 6.54
CA GLY A 132 -2.51 6.96 5.93
C GLY A 132 -4.04 7.14 5.94
N ASP A 133 -4.61 7.44 4.77
CA ASP A 133 -6.05 7.69 4.63
C ASP A 133 -6.86 6.45 4.21
N ARG A 134 -6.24 5.26 4.20
CA ARG A 134 -6.82 4.03 3.67
C ARG A 134 -6.99 2.97 4.74
N TYR A 135 -8.14 2.31 4.75
CA TYR A 135 -8.41 1.15 5.60
C TYR A 135 -7.74 -0.10 5.02
N ILE A 136 -7.11 -0.89 5.88
CA ILE A 136 -6.30 -2.05 5.45
C ILE A 136 -7.19 -3.24 5.05
N PHE A 137 -8.31 -3.44 5.75
CA PHE A 137 -9.16 -4.63 5.62
C PHE A 137 -10.46 -4.38 4.82
N SER A 138 -10.57 -3.26 4.13
CA SER A 138 -11.75 -2.85 3.35
C SER A 138 -11.75 -3.31 1.89
N GLY A 139 -10.72 -4.05 1.47
CA GLY A 139 -10.56 -4.47 0.08
C GLY A 139 -10.44 -3.26 -0.85
N GLN A 140 -11.21 -3.25 -1.95
CA GLN A 140 -11.19 -2.17 -2.95
C GLN A 140 -11.82 -0.86 -2.45
N ALA A 141 -12.69 -0.89 -1.44
CA ALA A 141 -13.38 0.29 -0.93
C ALA A 141 -12.62 0.90 0.27
N ASP A 142 -11.37 1.29 0.04
CA ASP A 142 -10.40 1.68 1.07
C ASP A 142 -10.61 3.05 1.72
N LEU A 143 -11.49 3.88 1.19
CA LEU A 143 -11.84 5.19 1.73
C LEU A 143 -13.00 5.18 2.72
N ARG A 144 -13.67 4.03 2.92
CA ARG A 144 -14.85 3.92 3.80
C ARG A 144 -14.59 2.90 4.89
N GLN A 145 -14.98 3.24 6.12
CA GLN A 145 -14.88 2.34 7.27
C GLN A 145 -15.56 0.99 6.97
N PRO A 146 -14.82 -0.12 7.00
CA PRO A 146 -15.35 -1.43 6.62
C PRO A 146 -16.23 -2.07 7.71
N PHE A 147 -15.85 -1.92 8.99
CA PHE A 147 -16.52 -2.63 10.08
C PHE A 147 -17.26 -1.67 11.02
N SER A 148 -18.52 -1.96 11.27
CA SER A 148 -19.35 -1.28 12.26
C SER A 148 -20.06 -2.31 13.13
N ILE A 149 -20.22 -2.02 14.41
CA ILE A 149 -21.12 -2.80 15.27
C ILE A 149 -22.55 -2.56 14.78
N SER A 150 -23.26 -3.64 14.46
CA SER A 150 -24.69 -3.57 14.16
C SER A 150 -25.45 -3.25 15.44
N ASP A 151 -26.42 -2.34 15.34
CA ASP A 151 -27.36 -2.08 16.41
C ASP A 151 -28.22 -3.34 16.67
N GLU A 152 -28.52 -3.62 17.94
CA GLU A 152 -29.25 -4.82 18.36
C GLU A 152 -30.68 -4.85 17.76
N ASN A 153 -31.22 -3.66 17.48
CA ASN A 153 -32.54 -3.45 16.90
C ASN A 153 -32.58 -3.50 15.36
N VAL A 154 -31.42 -3.65 14.68
CA VAL A 154 -31.34 -3.72 13.21
C VAL A 154 -30.52 -4.95 12.81
N PRO A 155 -31.14 -6.13 12.73
CA PRO A 155 -30.45 -7.35 12.30
C PRO A 155 -30.01 -7.21 10.85
N ARG A 156 -28.74 -6.86 10.65
CA ARG A 156 -28.12 -6.94 9.33
C ARG A 156 -27.97 -8.41 9.00
N HIS A 157 -28.62 -8.83 7.93
CA HIS A 157 -28.47 -10.16 7.33
C HIS A 157 -27.06 -10.27 6.75
N ARG A 158 -26.06 -10.39 7.64
CA ARG A 158 -24.73 -10.87 7.28
C ARG A 158 -24.96 -12.31 6.85
N GLY A 159 -24.69 -12.60 5.58
CA GLY A 159 -24.97 -13.89 4.97
C GLY A 159 -24.68 -15.00 5.98
N LEU A 160 -25.74 -15.72 6.37
CA LEU A 160 -25.66 -16.84 7.30
C LEU A 160 -24.49 -17.73 6.84
N ALA A 161 -23.70 -18.24 7.78
CA ALA A 161 -22.81 -19.36 7.47
C ALA A 161 -23.69 -20.45 6.88
N LYS A 162 -23.68 -20.56 5.54
CA LYS A 162 -24.72 -21.17 4.70
C LYS A 162 -25.42 -22.32 5.42
N THR A 163 -26.47 -22.02 6.18
CA THR A 163 -27.37 -23.03 6.70
C THR A 163 -28.13 -23.51 5.49
N LEU A 164 -28.21 -24.84 5.35
CA LEU A 164 -28.83 -25.52 4.21
C LEU A 164 -30.10 -24.78 3.79
N ASP A 165 -30.20 -24.44 2.50
CA ASP A 165 -31.39 -23.81 1.93
C ASP A 165 -32.61 -24.72 2.17
N ASP A 166 -33.83 -24.19 2.15
CA ASP A 166 -35.07 -24.91 2.50
C ASP A 166 -35.21 -26.22 1.69
N ARG A 167 -34.75 -26.21 0.44
CA ARG A 167 -34.68 -27.40 -0.44
C ARG A 167 -33.64 -28.43 0.02
N GLN A 168 -32.50 -27.98 0.54
CA GLN A 168 -31.44 -28.84 1.06
C GLN A 168 -31.82 -29.42 2.42
N ALA A 169 -32.46 -28.63 3.30
CA ALA A 169 -32.99 -29.11 4.58
C ALA A 169 -34.09 -30.18 4.37
N ALA A 170 -34.97 -29.99 3.38
CA ALA A 170 -35.98 -30.98 3.02
C ALA A 170 -35.37 -32.30 2.53
N PHE A 171 -34.32 -32.25 1.71
CA PHE A 171 -33.64 -33.45 1.21
C PHE A 171 -33.06 -34.32 2.33
N PHE A 172 -32.41 -33.70 3.33
CA PHE A 172 -31.82 -34.46 4.45
C PHE A 172 -32.86 -34.94 5.47
N ASN A 173 -33.98 -34.25 5.63
CA ASN A 173 -35.08 -34.68 6.50
C ASN A 173 -35.95 -35.78 5.87
N ASP A 174 -36.09 -35.80 4.55
CA ASP A 174 -36.86 -36.84 3.83
C ASP A 174 -36.05 -38.14 3.70
N ALA A 175 -34.72 -38.02 3.54
CA ALA A 175 -33.80 -39.17 3.53
C ALA A 175 -33.71 -39.91 4.89
N SER A 176 -34.07 -39.26 6.01
CA SER A 176 -34.12 -39.90 7.33
C SER A 176 -35.47 -40.55 7.66
N ASN A 177 -36.49 -40.37 6.81
CA ASN A 177 -37.85 -40.87 7.04
C ASN A 177 -38.20 -42.10 6.16
N THR A 178 -37.24 -42.62 5.40
CA THR A 178 -37.35 -43.90 4.70
C THR A 178 -36.55 -44.98 5.45
N ASP A 179 -37.08 -45.41 6.60
CA ASP A 179 -36.87 -46.72 7.20
C ASP A 179 -38.23 -47.27 7.67
#